data_AF-A0A3B0Q2A7-F1
#
_entry.id   AF-A0A3B0Q2A7-F1
#
_cell.length_a   1.000
_cell.length_b   1.000
_cell.length_c   1.000
_cell.angle_alpha   90.00
_cell.angle_beta   90.00
_cell.angle_gamma   90.00
#
_symmetry.space_group_name_H-M   'P 1'
#
loop_
_entity.id
_entity.type
_entity.pdbx_description
1 polymer ?
#
loop_
_entity_poly.entity_id
_entity_poly.type
_entity_poly.pdbx_seq_one_letter_code
_entity_poly.pdbx_strand_id
1 'polypeptide(L)'
;MIILKKIINALKEKAVKLDQVSLEKISNYYNEFNQSTNVDLPAIELKNLNIDFGETLAVDNVSFKIPEGKLVTLLGPSGSGKTTTLNAIAGLLTVTSGKILFKGKDVTDFTPQKRKIGFVFQNYALYPHLSVYANIAFPLKNDFNW
;
A
#
# COMPACT_ATOMS: atom_id res chain seq x y z
N MET A 1 5.39 -18.43 -16.50
CA MET A 1 5.33 -19.21 -17.76
C MET A 1 6.05 -20.57 -17.71
N ILE A 2 7.27 -20.67 -17.15
CA ILE A 2 8.10 -21.90 -17.20
C ILE A 2 7.71 -22.96 -16.15
N ILE A 3 7.39 -22.55 -14.92
CA ILE A 3 7.17 -23.47 -13.78
C ILE A 3 5.89 -24.30 -13.94
N LEU A 4 4.77 -23.69 -14.33
CA LEU A 4 3.50 -24.40 -14.51
C LEU A 4 3.52 -25.37 -15.71
N LYS A 5 4.14 -24.97 -16.83
CA LYS A 5 4.40 -25.88 -17.96
C LYS A 5 5.24 -27.08 -17.54
N LYS A 6 6.26 -26.87 -16.69
CA LYS A 6 7.05 -27.97 -16.10
C LYS A 6 6.21 -28.87 -15.20
N ILE A 7 5.32 -28.34 -14.37
CA ILE A 7 4.46 -29.13 -13.48
C ILE A 7 3.44 -29.94 -14.29
N ILE A 8 2.78 -29.33 -15.28
CA ILE A 8 1.83 -30.01 -16.16
C ILE A 8 2.53 -31.12 -16.96
N ASN A 9 3.73 -30.85 -17.49
CA ASN A 9 4.51 -31.88 -18.19
C ASN A 9 4.98 -32.99 -17.25
N ALA A 10 5.42 -32.66 -16.02
CA ALA A 10 5.80 -33.65 -15.02
C ALA A 10 4.62 -34.53 -14.58
N LEU A 11 3.40 -33.99 -14.55
CA LEU A 11 2.17 -34.76 -14.29
C LEU A 11 1.76 -35.64 -15.47
N LYS A 12 2.01 -35.20 -16.72
CA LYS A 12 1.84 -36.02 -17.92
C LYS A 12 2.84 -37.18 -17.99
N GLU A 13 4.08 -36.95 -17.56
CA GLU A 13 5.13 -37.99 -17.54
C GLU A 13 4.94 -38.99 -16.39
N LYS A 14 4.49 -38.53 -15.21
CA LYS A 14 4.14 -39.41 -14.08
C LYS A 14 2.74 -40.01 -14.23
N ALA A 15 2.47 -40.78 -15.28
CA ALA A 15 1.37 -41.76 -15.42
C ALA A 15 0.00 -41.50 -14.74
N VAL A 16 -0.39 -40.24 -14.51
CA VAL A 16 -1.75 -39.88 -14.14
C VAL A 16 -2.47 -39.74 -15.47
N LYS A 17 -3.50 -40.56 -15.72
CA LYS A 17 -4.40 -40.40 -16.88
C LYS A 17 -5.20 -39.11 -16.72
N LEU A 18 -4.55 -37.97 -16.95
CA LEU A 18 -5.22 -36.69 -17.13
C LEU A 18 -5.86 -36.71 -18.51
N ASP A 19 -7.17 -36.80 -18.53
CA ASP A 19 -7.97 -36.64 -19.74
C ASP A 19 -7.98 -35.16 -20.16
N GLN A 20 -8.37 -34.91 -21.42
CA GLN A 20 -8.39 -33.56 -21.98
C GLN A 20 -9.26 -32.59 -21.18
N VAL A 21 -10.36 -33.07 -20.59
CA VAL A 21 -11.29 -32.24 -19.79
C VAL A 21 -10.63 -31.76 -18.49
N SER A 22 -9.82 -32.61 -17.84
CA SER A 22 -9.07 -32.23 -16.64
C SER A 22 -7.99 -31.18 -16.94
N LEU A 23 -7.33 -31.27 -18.11
CA LEU A 23 -6.35 -30.29 -18.56
C LEU A 23 -6.99 -28.93 -18.88
N GLU A 24 -8.17 -28.93 -19.50
CA GLU A 24 -8.95 -27.71 -19.74
C GLU A 24 -9.40 -27.07 -18.44
N LYS A 25 -9.89 -27.85 -17.46
CA LYS A 25 -10.25 -27.34 -16.13
C LYS A 25 -9.07 -26.70 -15.41
N ILE A 26 -7.90 -27.34 -15.40
CA ILE A 26 -6.68 -26.79 -14.78
C ILE A 26 -6.26 -25.50 -15.49
N SER A 27 -6.36 -25.44 -16.81
CA SER A 27 -6.06 -24.24 -17.57
C SER A 27 -7.05 -23.10 -17.27
N ASN A 28 -8.34 -23.42 -17.12
CA ASN A 28 -9.37 -22.44 -16.77
C ASN A 28 -9.17 -21.91 -15.35
N TYR A 29 -8.95 -22.77 -14.36
CA TYR A 29 -8.61 -22.34 -12.99
C TYR A 29 -7.36 -21.46 -12.96
N TYR A 30 -6.33 -21.79 -13.76
CA TYR A 30 -5.14 -20.95 -13.87
C TYR A 30 -5.43 -19.60 -14.52
N ASN A 31 -6.27 -19.56 -15.55
CA ASN A 31 -6.66 -18.32 -16.23
C ASN A 31 -7.51 -17.43 -15.31
N GLU A 32 -8.46 -18.00 -14.57
CA GLU A 32 -9.25 -17.30 -13.54
C GLU A 32 -8.37 -16.80 -12.39
N PHE A 33 -7.39 -17.61 -11.96
CA PHE A 33 -6.41 -17.21 -10.94
C PHE A 33 -5.47 -16.09 -11.43
N ASN A 34 -5.07 -16.10 -12.71
CA ASN A 34 -4.27 -15.00 -13.26
C ASN A 34 -5.08 -13.73 -13.51
N GLN A 35 -6.35 -13.85 -13.93
CA GLN A 35 -7.23 -12.69 -14.03
C GLN A 35 -7.47 -12.03 -12.67
N SER A 36 -7.54 -12.81 -11.59
CA SER A 36 -7.67 -12.29 -10.22
C SER A 36 -6.36 -11.77 -9.61
N THR A 37 -5.19 -12.18 -10.10
CA THR A 37 -3.88 -11.67 -9.64
C THR A 37 -3.34 -10.51 -10.46
N ASN A 38 -3.87 -10.27 -11.66
CA ASN A 38 -3.54 -9.10 -12.50
C ASN A 38 -4.41 -7.87 -12.17
N VAL A 39 -4.79 -7.73 -10.90
CA VAL A 39 -5.42 -6.51 -10.39
C VAL A 39 -4.29 -5.55 -10.09
N ASP A 40 -4.13 -4.50 -10.92
CA ASP A 40 -3.21 -3.40 -10.65
C ASP A 40 -3.70 -2.66 -9.40
N LEU A 41 -3.27 -3.16 -8.24
CA LEU A 41 -3.66 -2.61 -6.95
C LEU A 41 -2.89 -1.30 -6.74
N PRO A 42 -3.60 -0.20 -6.42
CA PRO A 42 -2.93 1.05 -6.13
C PRO A 42 -2.02 0.89 -4.91
N ALA A 43 -0.89 1.60 -4.92
CA ALA A 43 0.02 1.67 -3.78
C ALA A 43 -0.71 2.19 -2.54
N ILE A 44 -1.49 3.26 -2.72
CA ILE A 44 -2.32 3.88 -1.69
C ILE A 44 -3.71 4.16 -2.27
N GLU A 45 -4.75 3.84 -1.52
CA GLU A 45 -6.13 4.19 -1.84
C GLU A 45 -6.79 4.82 -0.61
N LEU A 46 -7.43 5.97 -0.82
CA LEU A 46 -8.33 6.59 0.15
C LEU A 46 -9.77 6.33 -0.28
N LYS A 47 -10.62 5.91 0.67
CA LYS A 47 -12.05 5.71 0.45
C LYS A 47 -12.85 6.53 1.44
N ASN A 48 -13.61 7.50 0.93
CA ASN A 48 -14.57 8.31 1.67
C ASN A 48 -13.98 8.88 2.96
N LEU A 49 -12.74 9.39 2.87
CA LEU A 49 -11.99 9.83 4.03
C LEU A 49 -12.59 11.11 4.61
N ASN A 50 -12.93 11.10 5.90
CA ASN A 50 -13.36 12.29 6.63
C ASN A 50 -12.44 12.52 7.83
N ILE A 51 -12.09 13.78 8.07
CA ILE A 51 -11.33 14.21 9.24
C ILE A 51 -11.95 15.50 9.75
N ASP A 52 -12.62 15.38 10.88
CA ASP A 52 -13.34 16.43 11.57
C ASP A 52 -12.68 16.71 12.93
N PHE A 53 -12.36 17.97 13.18
CA PHE A 53 -11.82 18.46 14.44
C PHE A 53 -12.90 19.06 15.36
N GLY A 54 -14.18 18.88 15.03
CA GLY A 54 -15.35 19.39 15.74
C GLY A 54 -15.73 20.80 15.27
N GLU A 55 -14.78 21.74 15.31
CA GLU A 55 -15.00 23.10 14.81
C GLU A 55 -14.80 23.22 13.30
N THR A 56 -14.10 22.26 12.68
CA THR A 56 -13.75 22.33 11.26
C THR A 56 -13.62 20.93 10.66
N LEU A 57 -14.38 20.70 9.60
CA LEU A 57 -14.23 19.55 8.72
C LEU A 57 -13.03 19.79 7.77
N ALA A 58 -11.86 19.31 8.16
CA ALA A 58 -10.62 19.54 7.43
C ALA A 58 -10.46 18.67 6.17
N VAL A 59 -11.09 17.50 6.17
CA VAL A 59 -11.16 16.60 5.01
C VAL A 59 -12.59 16.09 4.91
N ASP A 60 -13.23 16.31 3.76
CA ASP A 60 -14.62 15.96 3.50
C ASP A 60 -14.70 14.96 2.34
N ASN A 61 -15.08 13.72 2.67
CA ASN A 61 -15.38 12.62 1.74
C ASN A 61 -14.32 12.40 0.62
N VAL A 62 -13.04 12.50 0.94
CA VAL A 62 -11.96 12.40 -0.06
C VAL A 62 -11.74 10.95 -0.48
N SER A 63 -11.76 10.70 -1.80
CA SER A 63 -11.47 9.39 -2.39
C SER A 63 -10.54 9.53 -3.60
N PHE A 64 -9.38 8.88 -3.55
CA PHE A 64 -8.47 8.79 -4.70
C PHE A 64 -7.51 7.61 -4.57
N LYS A 65 -6.81 7.31 -5.68
CA LYS A 65 -5.82 6.23 -5.78
C LYS A 65 -4.48 6.79 -6.23
N ILE A 66 -3.41 6.31 -5.60
CA ILE A 66 -2.02 6.53 -6.00
C ILE A 66 -1.52 5.21 -6.61
N PRO A 67 -1.23 5.17 -7.93
CA PRO A 67 -0.71 3.97 -8.55
C PRO A 67 0.72 3.65 -8.08
N GLU A 68 1.10 2.38 -8.16
CA GLU A 68 2.46 1.94 -7.83
C GLU A 68 3.51 2.63 -8.72
N GLY A 69 4.62 3.06 -8.11
CA GLY A 69 5.76 3.64 -8.82
C GLY A 69 5.50 5.03 -9.45
N LYS A 70 4.42 5.71 -9.07
CA LYS A 70 4.10 7.06 -9.56
C LYS A 70 4.46 8.14 -8.53
N LEU A 71 4.99 9.24 -9.04
CA LEU A 71 5.10 10.48 -8.29
C LEU A 71 3.78 11.25 -8.41
N VAL A 72 3.11 11.46 -7.28
CA VAL A 72 1.83 12.16 -7.21
C VAL A 72 1.96 13.37 -6.29
N THR A 73 1.31 14.47 -6.66
CA THR A 73 1.29 15.70 -5.86
C THR A 73 -0.13 16.03 -5.44
N LEU A 74 -0.31 16.41 -4.17
CA LEU A 74 -1.55 16.96 -3.65
C LEU A 74 -1.44 18.49 -3.61
N LEU A 75 -2.19 19.18 -4.47
CA LEU A 75 -2.12 20.64 -4.65
C LEU A 75 -3.42 21.32 -4.20
N GLY A 76 -3.31 22.53 -3.65
CA GLY A 76 -4.44 23.33 -3.19
C GLY A 76 -4.03 24.49 -2.29
N PRO A 77 -4.92 25.47 -2.03
CA PRO A 77 -4.63 26.65 -1.21
C PRO A 77 -4.33 26.29 0.25
N SER A 78 -3.80 27.24 1.02
CA SER A 78 -3.64 27.03 2.48
C SER A 78 -4.97 26.64 3.12
N GLY A 79 -4.95 25.72 4.10
CA GLY A 79 -6.16 25.23 4.76
C GLY A 79 -6.96 24.17 3.99
N SER A 80 -6.60 23.81 2.75
CA SER A 80 -7.35 22.83 1.94
C SER A 80 -7.21 21.35 2.37
N GLY A 81 -6.78 21.06 3.60
CA GLY A 81 -6.67 19.70 4.13
C GLY A 81 -5.44 18.89 3.70
N LYS A 82 -4.51 19.41 2.88
CA LYS A 82 -3.38 18.64 2.32
C LYS A 82 -2.49 17.96 3.37
N THR A 83 -1.98 18.76 4.31
CA THR A 83 -1.13 18.26 5.40
C THR A 83 -1.91 17.30 6.29
N THR A 84 -3.20 17.58 6.51
CA THR A 84 -4.12 16.71 7.24
C THR A 84 -4.24 15.33 6.58
N THR A 85 -4.47 15.29 5.26
CA THR A 85 -4.53 14.05 4.48
C THR A 85 -3.20 13.30 4.47
N LEU A 86 -2.07 13.99 4.28
CA LEU A 86 -0.74 13.36 4.30
C LEU A 86 -0.39 12.77 5.68
N ASN A 87 -0.69 13.50 6.75
CA ASN A 87 -0.50 13.00 8.12
C ASN A 87 -1.39 11.79 8.41
N ALA A 88 -2.63 11.80 7.90
CA ALA A 88 -3.54 10.67 8.03
C ALA A 88 -3.03 9.44 7.27
N ILE A 89 -2.50 9.60 6.05
CA ILE A 89 -1.84 8.51 5.29
C ILE A 89 -0.64 7.96 6.07
N ALA A 90 0.14 8.82 6.73
CA ALA A 90 1.28 8.44 7.55
C ALA A 90 0.92 7.79 8.89
N GLY A 91 -0.36 7.80 9.28
CA GLY A 91 -0.81 7.32 10.60
C GLY A 91 -0.44 8.26 11.74
N LEU A 92 -0.02 9.49 11.42
CA LEU A 92 0.26 10.55 12.39
C LEU A 92 -1.02 11.27 12.84
N LEU A 93 -2.12 11.03 12.14
CA LEU A 93 -3.44 11.58 12.45
C LEU A 93 -4.50 10.49 12.28
N THR A 94 -5.36 10.33 13.28
CA THR A 94 -6.51 9.43 13.23
C THR A 94 -7.60 10.02 12.36
N VAL A 95 -8.25 9.18 11.56
CA VAL A 95 -9.35 9.59 10.68
C VAL A 95 -10.67 9.53 11.45
N THR A 96 -11.61 10.41 11.14
CA THR A 96 -12.96 10.37 11.74
C THR A 96 -13.80 9.26 11.12
N SER A 97 -13.72 9.10 9.79
CA SER A 97 -14.33 7.99 9.07
C SER A 97 -13.67 7.76 7.70
N GLY A 98 -14.07 6.69 7.01
CA GLY A 98 -13.45 6.26 5.76
C GLY A 98 -12.29 5.28 5.99
N LYS A 99 -11.56 4.97 4.92
CA LYS A 99 -10.51 3.94 4.92
C LYS A 99 -9.26 4.39 4.16
N ILE A 100 -8.10 3.94 4.66
CA ILE A 100 -6.80 4.07 4.01
C ILE A 100 -6.30 2.65 3.72
N LEU A 101 -6.03 2.34 2.44
CA LEU A 101 -5.59 1.02 2.01
C LEU A 101 -4.23 1.12 1.34
N PHE A 102 -3.30 0.26 1.73
CA PHE A 102 -2.01 0.08 1.05
C PHE A 102 -2.01 -1.25 0.31
N LYS A 103 -1.87 -1.22 -1.02
CA LYS A 103 -1.95 -2.41 -1.87
C LYS A 103 -3.17 -3.30 -1.54
N GLY A 104 -4.33 -2.65 -1.36
CA GLY A 104 -5.60 -3.30 -1.02
C GLY A 104 -5.77 -3.72 0.45
N LYS A 105 -4.73 -3.59 1.30
CA LYS A 105 -4.82 -3.87 2.73
C LYS A 105 -5.25 -2.64 3.51
N ASP A 106 -6.31 -2.75 4.30
CA ASP A 106 -6.73 -1.69 5.22
C ASP A 106 -5.66 -1.46 6.31
N VAL A 107 -5.14 -0.22 6.36
CA VAL A 107 -4.13 0.23 7.32
C VAL A 107 -4.64 1.39 8.17
N THR A 108 -5.95 1.65 8.17
CA THR A 108 -6.57 2.81 8.83
C THR A 108 -6.17 2.91 10.30
N ASP A 109 -6.16 1.78 11.02
CA ASP A 109 -5.85 1.71 12.46
C ASP A 109 -4.38 1.34 12.75
N PHE A 110 -3.52 1.30 11.73
CA PHE A 110 -2.11 0.94 11.90
C PHE A 110 -1.34 2.14 12.44
N THR A 111 -0.44 1.88 13.40
CA THR A 111 0.54 2.87 13.86
C THR A 111 1.49 3.27 12.72
N PRO A 112 2.09 4.47 12.74
CA PRO A 112 3.02 4.92 11.69
C PRO A 112 4.09 3.89 11.32
N GLN A 113 4.68 3.23 12.31
CA GLN A 113 5.72 2.22 12.12
C GLN A 113 5.20 1.00 11.35
N LYS A 114 3.99 0.53 11.67
CA LYS A 114 3.37 -0.63 11.00
C LYS A 114 2.95 -0.33 9.56
N ARG A 115 2.85 0.94 9.18
CA ARG A 115 2.51 1.36 7.81
C ARG A 115 3.68 1.25 6.84
N LYS A 116 4.92 1.11 7.34
CA LYS A 116 6.13 0.92 6.51
C LYS A 116 6.30 1.96 5.40
N ILE A 117 6.08 3.24 5.73
CA ILE A 117 6.30 4.36 4.80
C ILE A 117 7.32 5.36 5.34
N GLY A 118 8.13 5.90 4.43
CA GLY A 118 8.99 7.05 4.74
C GLY A 118 8.18 8.34 4.72
N PHE A 119 8.37 9.19 5.73
CA PHE A 119 7.69 10.48 5.82
C PHE A 119 8.72 11.59 6.06
N VAL A 120 8.60 12.69 5.31
CA VAL A 120 9.47 13.85 5.43
C VAL A 120 8.63 15.04 5.86
N PHE A 121 8.98 15.62 6.99
CA PHE A 121 8.25 16.75 7.58
C PHE A 121 8.62 18.08 6.91
N GLN A 122 7.70 19.04 6.98
CA GLN A 122 7.95 20.41 6.51
C GLN A 122 9.05 21.11 7.32
N ASN A 123 9.05 20.92 8.65
CA ASN A 123 10.11 21.40 9.52
C ASN A 123 11.14 20.28 9.71
N TYR A 124 12.42 20.64 9.73
CA TYR A 124 13.51 19.68 9.87
C TYR A 124 13.40 18.95 11.22
N ALA A 125 12.91 17.70 11.17
CA ALA A 125 12.81 16.80 12.33
C ALA A 125 14.16 16.12 12.61
N LEU A 126 15.22 16.94 12.72
CA LEU A 126 16.59 16.48 12.98
C LEU A 126 16.87 16.44 14.47
N TYR A 127 17.75 15.54 14.89
CA TYR A 127 18.33 15.53 16.23
C TYR A 127 19.52 16.48 16.25
N PRO A 128 19.41 17.68 16.86
CA PRO A 128 20.41 18.74 16.74
C PRO A 128 21.72 18.40 17.47
N HIS A 129 21.67 17.46 18.41
CA HIS A 129 22.84 16.98 19.16
C HIS A 129 23.57 15.83 18.43
N LEU A 130 23.09 15.39 17.27
CA LEU A 130 23.71 14.36 16.45
C LEU A 130 24.40 14.96 15.22
N SER A 131 25.49 14.34 14.78
CA SER A 131 26.09 14.67 13.48
C SER A 131 25.17 14.33 12.31
N VAL A 132 25.46 14.86 11.12
CA VAL A 132 24.72 14.52 9.88
C VAL A 132 24.70 13.00 9.66
N TYR A 133 25.86 12.34 9.76
CA TYR A 133 25.97 10.90 9.63
C TYR A 133 25.10 10.17 10.68
N ALA A 134 25.14 10.62 11.93
CA ALA A 134 24.36 10.01 13.00
C ALA A 134 22.85 10.17 12.80
N ASN A 135 22.37 11.31 12.29
CA ASN A 135 20.97 11.50 11.92
C ASN A 135 20.53 10.51 10.82
N ILE A 136 21.34 10.34 9.76
CA ILE A 136 21.03 9.41 8.66
C ILE A 136 21.07 7.95 9.13
N ALA A 137 22.04 7.59 9.96
CA ALA A 137 22.20 6.24 10.47
C ALA A 137 21.20 5.87 11.58
N PHE A 138 20.58 6.85 12.25
CA PHE A 138 19.69 6.64 13.38
C PHE A 138 18.54 5.65 13.09
N PRO A 139 17.71 5.82 12.04
CA PRO A 139 16.63 4.86 11.76
C PRO A 139 17.16 3.47 11.43
N LEU A 140 18.33 3.36 10.79
CA LEU A 140 18.94 2.09 10.38
C LEU A 140 19.48 1.26 11.55
N LYS A 141 19.85 1.91 12.67
CA LYS A 141 20.38 1.25 13.87
C LYS A 141 19.30 0.84 14.87
N ASN A 142 18.14 1.50 14.84
CA ASN A 142 17.14 1.41 15.90
C ASN A 142 15.84 0.72 15.48
N ASP A 143 15.65 0.41 14.19
CA ASP A 143 14.52 -0.39 13.71
C ASP A 143 14.99 -1.50 12.75
N PHE A 144 15.20 -2.69 13.31
CA PHE A 144 15.63 -3.88 12.56
C PHE A 144 14.49 -4.56 11.78
N ASN A 145 13.23 -4.16 12.02
CA ASN A 145 12.04 -4.80 11.45
C ASN A 145 11.44 -4.01 10.27
N TRP A 146 12.15 -2.98 9.80
CA TRP A 146 11.82 -2.26 8.59
C TRP A 146 11.65 -3.20 7.38
#